data_AF-A0A1G4IHJ3-F1
#
_entry.id   AF-A0A1G4IHJ3-F1
#
_cell.length_a   1.000
_cell.length_b   1.000
_cell.length_c   1.000
_cell.angle_alpha   90.00
_cell.angle_beta   90.00
_cell.angle_gamma   90.00
#
_symmetry.space_group_name_H-M   'P 1'
#
loop_
_entity.id
_entity.type
_entity.pdbx_description
1 polymer ?
#
loop_
_entity_poly.entity_id
_entity_poly.type
_entity_poly.pdbx_seq_one_letter_code
_entity_poly.pdbx_strand_id
1 'polypeptide(L)'
;MTRAGFKGKVLGKEKKLALLEARKKAAEARKSRDDRRWKRVLAKMDPEKRKKYHGVGNTAEHSRVRGCTRASLFKRTGRKPDNIVMEASIHLSKLLKKRTFHKRAPIAIKRIRSFVGKLMKTKDNRIDASLNTFIWHKGVKGVPGRVRVRVERKSETMEGGKRKHFYTVISHIPVPSFKNLTTKVIEQ
;
A
#
# COMPACT_ATOMS: atom_id res chain seq x y z
N MET A 1 -6.52 46.47 21.12
CA MET A 1 -7.53 45.53 20.56
C MET A 1 -6.85 44.20 20.23
N THR A 2 -6.96 43.21 21.11
CA THR A 2 -6.36 41.87 20.93
C THR A 2 -7.27 41.01 20.05
N ARG A 3 -6.75 40.49 18.93
CA ARG A 3 -7.49 39.57 18.04
C ARG A 3 -7.81 38.29 18.81
N ALA A 4 -9.08 38.09 19.13
CA ALA A 4 -9.58 36.84 19.69
C ALA A 4 -9.22 35.69 18.74
N GLY A 5 -8.37 34.77 19.21
CA GLY A 5 -7.95 33.61 18.46
C GLY A 5 -9.13 32.71 18.11
N PHE A 6 -9.30 32.41 16.82
CA PHE A 6 -10.30 31.49 16.31
C PHE A 6 -9.99 30.06 16.79
N LYS A 7 -10.47 29.69 17.98
CA LYS A 7 -10.45 28.30 18.48
C LYS A 7 -11.39 27.47 17.60
N GLY A 8 -10.87 26.88 16.53
CA GLY A 8 -11.63 25.95 15.70
C GLY A 8 -12.18 24.81 16.55
N LYS A 9 -13.51 24.65 16.60
CA LYS A 9 -14.18 23.56 17.32
C LYS A 9 -13.65 22.22 16.83
N VAL A 10 -12.99 21.46 17.72
CA VAL A 10 -12.54 20.10 17.42
C VAL A 10 -13.77 19.22 17.24
N LEU A 11 -14.08 18.83 15.99
CA LEU A 11 -15.21 17.95 15.69
C LEU A 11 -15.04 16.59 16.40
N GLY A 12 -16.10 16.16 17.10
CA GLY A 12 -16.20 14.84 17.71
C GLY A 12 -16.11 13.69 16.69
N LYS A 13 -15.84 12.47 17.17
CA LYS A 13 -15.63 11.28 16.32
C LYS A 13 -16.80 11.02 15.37
N GLU A 14 -18.03 11.15 15.85
CA GLU A 14 -19.26 10.93 15.08
C GLU A 14 -19.41 11.96 13.96
N LYS A 15 -19.23 13.24 14.25
CA LYS A 15 -19.29 14.32 13.24
C LYS A 15 -18.20 14.15 12.17
N LYS A 16 -17.01 13.67 12.54
CA LYS A 16 -15.94 13.33 11.57
C LYS A 16 -16.33 12.14 10.69
N LEU A 17 -16.95 11.11 11.26
CA LEU A 17 -17.40 9.94 10.53
C LEU A 17 -18.51 10.31 9.54
N ALA A 18 -19.52 11.05 9.99
CA ALA A 18 -20.61 11.57 9.17
C ALA A 18 -20.09 12.44 8.01
N LEU A 19 -19.08 13.29 8.24
CA LEU A 19 -18.47 14.11 7.19
C LEU A 19 -17.71 13.25 6.16
N LEU A 20 -17.04 12.18 6.60
CA LEU A 20 -16.39 11.23 5.70
C LEU A 20 -17.40 10.45 4.86
N GLU A 21 -18.52 10.04 5.46
CA GLU A 21 -19.61 9.36 4.76
C GLU A 21 -20.31 10.28 3.76
N ALA A 22 -20.60 11.53 4.15
CA ALA A 22 -21.13 12.54 3.25
C ALA A 22 -20.17 12.80 2.06
N ARG A 23 -18.86 12.87 2.31
CA ARG A 23 -17.84 12.99 1.25
C ARG A 23 -17.82 11.77 0.31
N LYS A 24 -17.94 10.56 0.85
CA LYS A 24 -18.05 9.33 0.04
C LYS A 24 -19.31 9.35 -0.83
N LYS A 25 -20.47 9.65 -0.23
CA LYS A 25 -21.75 9.77 -0.92
C LYS A 25 -21.71 10.83 -2.04
N ALA A 26 -21.08 11.98 -1.77
CA ALA A 26 -20.90 13.04 -2.77
C ALA A 26 -19.93 12.67 -3.90
N ALA A 27 -18.92 11.83 -3.64
CA ALA A 27 -18.03 11.32 -4.67
C ALA A 27 -18.74 10.28 -5.55
N GLU A 28 -19.51 9.38 -4.94
CA GLU A 28 -20.32 8.38 -5.63
C GLU A 28 -21.42 9.02 -6.48
N ALA A 29 -22.10 10.04 -5.95
CA ALA A 29 -23.10 10.83 -6.68
C ALA A 29 -22.49 11.63 -7.86
N ARG A 30 -21.23 12.07 -7.76
CA ARG A 30 -20.53 12.67 -8.91
C ARG A 30 -20.28 11.64 -10.00
N LYS A 31 -19.75 10.48 -9.63
CA LYS A 31 -19.51 9.38 -10.56
C LYS A 31 -20.80 8.93 -11.27
N SER A 32 -21.89 8.76 -10.53
CA SER A 32 -23.17 8.32 -11.11
C SER A 32 -23.80 9.36 -12.04
N ARG A 33 -23.62 10.65 -11.76
CA ARG A 33 -24.05 11.73 -12.66
C ARG A 33 -23.27 11.73 -13.97
N ASP A 34 -21.95 11.59 -13.91
CA ASP A 34 -21.11 11.51 -15.09
C ASP A 34 -21.45 10.26 -15.92
N ASP A 35 -21.63 9.11 -15.26
CA ASP A 35 -22.05 7.87 -15.92
C ASP A 35 -23.40 8.01 -16.64
N ARG A 36 -24.41 8.61 -15.97
CA ARG A 36 -25.74 8.82 -16.56
C ARG A 36 -25.72 9.82 -17.72
N ARG A 37 -24.86 10.84 -17.65
CA ARG A 37 -24.65 11.81 -18.74
C ARG A 37 -24.04 11.11 -19.95
N TRP A 38 -22.95 10.36 -19.76
CA TRP A 38 -22.25 9.67 -20.84
C TRP A 38 -23.09 8.56 -21.48
N LYS A 39 -23.89 7.80 -20.70
CA LYS A 39 -24.85 6.84 -21.26
C LYS A 39 -25.84 7.48 -22.23
N ARG A 40 -26.39 8.66 -21.89
CA ARG A 40 -27.32 9.40 -22.77
C ARG A 40 -26.63 9.96 -24.01
N VAL A 41 -25.40 10.46 -23.88
CA VAL A 41 -24.62 10.99 -25.02
C VAL A 41 -24.27 9.87 -26.00
N LEU A 42 -23.80 8.72 -25.49
CA LEU A 42 -23.46 7.56 -26.32
C LEU A 42 -24.68 6.93 -27.01
N ALA A 43 -25.86 6.97 -26.38
CA ALA A 43 -27.10 6.46 -26.97
C ALA A 43 -27.59 7.29 -28.17
N LYS A 44 -27.25 8.58 -28.22
CA LYS A 44 -27.62 9.52 -29.31
C LYS A 44 -26.54 9.64 -30.39
N MET A 45 -25.44 8.91 -30.26
CA MET A 45 -24.29 9.02 -31.15
C MET A 45 -24.38 8.01 -32.28
N ASP A 46 -24.09 8.47 -33.49
CA ASP A 46 -24.06 7.64 -34.70
C ASP A 46 -23.13 6.41 -34.55
N PRO A 47 -23.49 5.22 -35.06
CA PRO A 47 -22.72 3.99 -34.87
C PRO A 47 -21.25 4.07 -35.34
N GLU A 48 -20.96 4.80 -36.43
CA GLU A 48 -19.58 4.95 -36.92
C GLU A 48 -18.77 5.90 -36.04
N LYS A 49 -19.39 7.00 -35.60
CA LYS A 49 -18.78 7.89 -34.61
C LYS A 49 -18.57 7.16 -33.29
N ARG A 50 -19.50 6.30 -32.85
CA ARG A 50 -19.38 5.50 -31.62
C ARG A 50 -18.17 4.56 -31.63
N LYS A 51 -17.79 3.99 -32.78
CA LYS A 51 -16.55 3.20 -32.95
C LYS A 51 -15.29 4.03 -32.67
N LYS A 52 -15.28 5.34 -32.98
CA LYS A 52 -14.16 6.26 -32.64
C LYS A 52 -14.05 6.55 -31.15
N TYR A 53 -15.14 6.41 -30.40
CA TYR A 53 -15.22 6.59 -28.95
C TYR A 53 -15.17 5.25 -28.19
N HIS A 54 -14.72 4.16 -28.83
CA HIS A 54 -14.46 2.90 -28.15
C HIS A 54 -13.41 3.14 -27.04
N GLY A 55 -13.88 3.21 -25.79
CA GLY A 55 -13.08 3.55 -24.62
C GLY A 55 -13.23 4.95 -24.04
N VAL A 56 -14.22 5.74 -24.49
CA VAL A 56 -14.63 7.00 -23.84
C VAL A 56 -15.98 6.78 -23.14
N GLY A 57 -15.95 6.75 -21.81
CA GLY A 57 -17.11 6.42 -20.96
C GLY A 57 -17.20 4.93 -20.62
N ASN A 58 -17.75 4.62 -19.44
CA ASN A 58 -17.81 3.30 -18.77
C ASN A 58 -18.65 2.23 -19.53
N THR A 59 -18.36 1.91 -20.79
CA THR A 59 -19.13 0.95 -21.59
C THR A 59 -18.36 -0.24 -22.15
N ALA A 60 -17.04 -0.33 -21.95
CA ALA A 60 -16.28 -1.56 -22.26
C ALA A 60 -15.72 -2.18 -20.98
N GLU A 61 -15.84 -3.50 -20.84
CA GLU A 61 -15.25 -4.28 -19.74
C GLU A 61 -13.73 -4.07 -19.61
N HIS A 62 -13.07 -3.62 -20.69
CA HIS A 62 -11.62 -3.46 -20.77
C HIS A 62 -11.16 -2.04 -21.20
N SER A 63 -12.04 -1.04 -21.25
CA SER A 63 -11.63 0.32 -21.64
C SER A 63 -10.82 1.02 -20.57
N ARG A 64 -9.53 1.18 -20.85
CA ARG A 64 -8.70 2.23 -20.28
C ARG A 64 -9.09 3.55 -20.95
N VAL A 65 -9.81 4.42 -20.25
CA VAL A 65 -9.66 5.91 -20.21
C VAL A 65 -10.95 6.59 -19.73
N ARG A 66 -10.81 7.31 -18.59
CA ARG A 66 -11.70 8.33 -17.99
C ARG A 66 -13.18 7.97 -17.78
N GLY A 67 -13.48 7.50 -16.55
CA GLY A 67 -14.82 7.30 -16.01
C GLY A 67 -14.83 6.60 -14.64
N CYS A 68 -13.78 5.84 -14.37
CA CYS A 68 -13.43 5.32 -13.06
C CYS A 68 -11.91 5.04 -13.12
N THR A 69 -11.06 5.76 -12.40
CA THR A 69 -9.63 5.40 -12.33
C THR A 69 -9.51 3.94 -11.85
N ARG A 70 -8.50 3.17 -12.30
CA ARG A 70 -8.26 1.80 -11.78
C ARG A 70 -8.25 1.75 -10.25
N ALA A 71 -7.83 2.84 -9.60
CA ALA A 71 -7.88 3.02 -8.16
C ALA A 71 -9.32 3.10 -7.59
N SER A 72 -10.26 3.72 -8.30
CA SER A 72 -11.68 3.78 -7.92
C SER A 72 -12.47 2.50 -8.23
N LEU A 73 -11.96 1.61 -9.09
CA LEU A 73 -12.48 0.25 -9.28
C LEU A 73 -11.95 -0.72 -8.22
N PHE A 74 -10.90 -0.36 -7.48
CA PHE A 74 -10.33 -1.22 -6.45
C PHE A 74 -11.32 -1.39 -5.29
N LYS A 75 -11.81 -2.61 -5.08
CA LYS A 75 -12.65 -2.96 -3.93
C LYS A 75 -11.86 -2.68 -2.65
N ARG A 76 -12.25 -1.62 -1.93
CA ARG A 76 -11.61 -1.26 -0.66
C ARG A 76 -12.08 -2.25 0.39
N THR A 77 -11.24 -3.21 0.73
CA THR A 77 -11.44 -4.02 1.93
C THR A 77 -11.17 -3.16 3.17
N GLY A 78 -11.78 -3.55 4.29
CA GLY A 78 -11.64 -2.86 5.57
C GLY A 78 -10.21 -2.91 6.13
N ARG A 79 -10.06 -2.50 7.38
CA ARG A 79 -8.80 -2.66 8.10
C ARG A 79 -8.49 -4.15 8.24
N LYS A 80 -7.29 -4.56 7.80
CA LYS A 80 -6.76 -5.91 8.04
C LYS A 80 -6.54 -6.15 9.55
N PRO A 81 -6.58 -7.40 10.04
CA PRO A 81 -6.39 -7.71 11.46
C PRO A 81 -5.07 -7.15 12.00
N ASP A 82 -4.98 -6.96 13.31
CA ASP A 82 -3.79 -6.34 13.92
C ASP A 82 -2.57 -7.25 13.78
N ASN A 83 -2.73 -8.55 14.02
CA ASN A 83 -1.69 -9.55 13.76
C ASN A 83 -1.83 -10.07 12.33
N ILE A 84 -0.74 -10.01 11.56
CA ILE A 84 -0.71 -10.44 10.16
C ILE A 84 0.66 -11.04 9.88
N VAL A 85 0.66 -12.19 9.21
CA VAL A 85 1.86 -12.76 8.60
C VAL A 85 1.75 -12.63 7.09
N MET A 86 2.82 -12.20 6.44
CA MET A 86 2.89 -12.18 4.98
C MET A 86 4.28 -12.54 4.48
N GLU A 87 4.33 -13.10 3.28
CA GLU A 87 5.56 -13.34 2.57
C GLU A 87 5.66 -12.41 1.37
N ALA A 88 6.80 -11.75 1.23
CA ALA A 88 7.05 -10.82 0.15
C ALA A 88 8.48 -10.96 -0.39
N SER A 89 8.63 -10.74 -1.70
CA SER A 89 9.95 -10.70 -2.34
C SER A 89 10.42 -9.23 -2.44
N ILE A 90 11.55 -8.90 -1.85
CA ILE A 90 12.15 -7.56 -1.93
C ILE A 90 13.25 -7.57 -2.99
N HIS A 91 13.12 -6.68 -3.98
CA HIS A 91 14.11 -6.52 -5.05
C HIS A 91 15.22 -5.55 -4.63
N LEU A 92 16.25 -6.08 -3.95
CA LEU A 92 17.37 -5.32 -3.40
C LEU A 92 18.28 -4.70 -4.46
N SER A 93 18.51 -5.36 -5.61
CA SER A 93 19.31 -4.78 -6.71
C SER A 93 18.81 -3.42 -7.16
N LYS A 94 17.49 -3.25 -7.27
CA LYS A 94 16.87 -1.96 -7.61
C LYS A 94 17.10 -0.90 -6.53
N LEU A 95 17.09 -1.31 -5.26
CA LEU A 95 17.26 -0.41 -4.10
C LEU A 95 18.71 0.01 -3.87
N LEU A 96 19.66 -0.85 -4.27
CA LEU A 96 21.11 -0.69 -4.03
C LEU A 96 21.89 -0.30 -5.30
N LYS A 97 21.22 -0.04 -6.42
CA LYS A 97 21.86 0.43 -7.66
C LYS A 97 22.62 1.74 -7.38
N LYS A 98 23.86 1.83 -7.89
CA LYS A 98 24.76 3.00 -7.74
C LYS A 98 24.99 3.42 -6.27
N ARG A 99 25.04 2.47 -5.34
CA ARG A 99 25.48 2.71 -3.95
C ARG A 99 26.94 2.30 -3.76
N THR A 100 27.65 2.99 -2.88
CA THR A 100 29.05 2.69 -2.55
C THR A 100 29.18 1.26 -2.02
N PHE A 101 30.17 0.52 -2.52
CA PHE A 101 30.25 -0.93 -2.31
C PHE A 101 30.34 -1.35 -0.85
N HIS A 102 31.20 -0.70 -0.06
CA HIS A 102 31.37 -0.98 1.37
C HIS A 102 30.18 -0.54 2.25
N LYS A 103 29.15 0.10 1.68
CA LYS A 103 27.93 0.47 2.43
C LYS A 103 26.71 -0.33 1.98
N ARG A 104 26.83 -1.27 1.03
CA ARG A 104 25.66 -1.93 0.42
C ARG A 104 24.86 -2.76 1.42
N ALA A 105 25.49 -3.65 2.19
CA ALA A 105 24.78 -4.48 3.19
C ALA A 105 24.14 -3.64 4.31
N PRO A 106 24.84 -2.66 4.94
CA PRO A 106 24.21 -1.77 5.92
C PRO A 106 23.01 -0.97 5.35
N ILE A 107 23.13 -0.49 4.11
CA ILE A 107 22.02 0.21 3.44
C ILE A 107 20.88 -0.77 3.11
N ALA A 108 21.17 -2.01 2.72
CA ALA A 108 20.16 -3.03 2.43
C ALA A 108 19.24 -3.26 3.64
N ILE A 109 19.83 -3.44 4.82
CA ILE A 109 19.12 -3.57 6.10
C ILE A 109 18.21 -2.36 6.34
N LYS A 110 18.74 -1.13 6.18
CA LYS A 110 17.95 0.11 6.32
C LYS A 110 16.79 0.17 5.32
N ARG A 111 17.01 -0.27 4.07
CA ARG A 111 15.98 -0.30 3.02
C ARG A 111 14.91 -1.34 3.29
N ILE A 112 15.27 -2.51 3.82
CA ILE A 112 14.32 -3.55 4.23
C ILE A 112 13.44 -3.05 5.38
N ARG A 113 14.04 -2.46 6.44
CA ARG A 113 13.26 -1.83 7.54
C ARG A 113 12.29 -0.78 7.01
N SER A 114 12.75 0.10 6.11
CA SER A 114 11.88 1.14 5.52
C SER A 114 10.77 0.56 4.63
N PHE A 115 11.06 -0.50 3.86
CA PHE A 115 10.07 -1.18 3.02
C PHE A 115 8.97 -1.80 3.88
N VAL A 116 9.37 -2.53 4.92
CA VAL A 116 8.44 -3.20 5.85
C VAL A 116 7.66 -2.18 6.68
N GLY A 117 8.31 -1.16 7.22
CA GLY A 117 7.62 -0.10 7.98
C GLY A 117 6.55 0.63 7.16
N LYS A 118 6.76 0.79 5.84
CA LYS A 118 5.72 1.34 4.94
C LYS A 118 4.56 0.37 4.71
N LEU A 119 4.83 -0.92 4.65
CA LEU A 119 3.86 -1.98 4.39
C LEU A 119 3.00 -2.29 5.62
N MET A 120 3.64 -2.51 6.77
CA MET A 120 3.01 -2.89 8.03
C MET A 120 2.55 -1.72 8.90
N LYS A 121 3.02 -0.50 8.59
CA LYS A 121 2.76 0.74 9.34
C LYS A 121 3.29 0.70 10.77
N THR A 122 4.44 0.06 10.96
CA THR A 122 5.14 -0.10 12.23
C THR A 122 6.43 0.71 12.26
N LYS A 123 6.74 1.26 13.44
CA LYS A 123 8.00 1.98 13.69
C LYS A 123 9.10 1.02 14.13
N ASP A 124 8.77 0.08 15.02
CA ASP A 124 9.68 -0.97 15.46
C ASP A 124 9.69 -2.12 14.44
N ASN A 125 10.84 -2.30 13.79
CA ASN A 125 11.05 -3.29 12.73
C ASN A 125 12.33 -4.08 13.06
N ARG A 126 12.14 -5.26 13.64
CA ARG A 126 13.18 -6.16 14.12
C ARG A 126 13.58 -7.11 12.99
N ILE A 127 14.87 -7.13 12.67
CA ILE A 127 15.42 -8.04 11.66
C ILE A 127 15.93 -9.26 12.41
N ASP A 128 15.42 -10.42 12.03
CA ASP A 128 15.86 -11.69 12.58
C ASP A 128 17.29 -12.03 12.11
N ALA A 129 17.99 -12.85 12.89
CA ALA A 129 19.34 -13.30 12.60
C ALA A 129 19.41 -14.01 11.23
N SER A 130 18.40 -14.82 10.89
CA SER A 130 18.32 -15.52 9.58
C SER A 130 18.44 -14.56 8.39
N LEU A 131 17.76 -13.42 8.46
CA LEU A 131 17.78 -12.40 7.42
C LEU A 131 19.07 -11.59 7.44
N ASN A 132 19.59 -11.27 8.63
CA ASN A 132 20.87 -10.58 8.74
C ASN A 132 21.98 -11.43 8.09
N THR A 133 22.09 -12.70 8.46
CA THR A 133 23.06 -13.63 7.89
C THR A 133 22.90 -13.74 6.37
N PHE A 134 21.67 -13.89 5.85
CA PHE A 134 21.45 -13.94 4.41
C PHE A 134 21.84 -12.65 3.67
N ILE A 135 21.69 -11.47 4.26
CA ILE A 135 22.13 -10.23 3.62
C ILE A 135 23.66 -10.13 3.57
N TRP A 136 24.32 -10.60 4.62
CA TRP A 136 25.77 -10.48 4.80
C TRP A 136 26.60 -11.67 4.29
N HIS A 137 25.99 -12.80 3.91
CA HIS A 137 26.72 -14.04 3.57
C HIS A 137 27.73 -13.91 2.41
N LYS A 138 27.55 -12.93 1.51
CA LYS A 138 28.48 -12.62 0.40
C LYS A 138 29.38 -11.40 0.68
N GLY A 139 29.50 -11.02 1.95
CA GLY A 139 30.19 -9.83 2.40
C GLY A 139 29.45 -8.53 2.10
N VAL A 140 30.09 -7.40 2.44
CA VAL A 140 29.44 -6.08 2.47
C VAL A 140 28.96 -5.57 1.10
N LYS A 141 29.68 -5.93 0.02
CA LYS A 141 29.39 -5.51 -1.36
C LYS A 141 28.46 -6.48 -2.10
N GLY A 142 28.47 -7.75 -1.70
CA GLY A 142 27.84 -8.87 -2.41
C GLY A 142 26.37 -9.12 -2.10
N VAL A 143 25.62 -8.10 -1.68
CA VAL A 143 24.22 -8.25 -1.24
C VAL A 143 23.37 -8.98 -2.32
N PRO A 144 22.58 -10.00 -1.95
CA PRO A 144 21.72 -10.71 -2.89
C PRO A 144 20.78 -9.78 -3.66
N GLY A 145 20.53 -10.10 -4.93
CA GLY A 145 19.70 -9.23 -5.77
C GLY A 145 18.23 -9.20 -5.35
N ARG A 146 17.72 -10.31 -4.81
CA ARG A 146 16.37 -10.44 -4.24
C ARG A 146 16.46 -11.22 -2.93
N VAL A 147 15.50 -10.97 -2.06
CA VAL A 147 15.30 -11.74 -0.82
C VAL A 147 13.82 -12.00 -0.63
N ARG A 148 13.46 -13.23 -0.24
CA ARG A 148 12.09 -13.58 0.16
C ARG A 148 12.04 -13.46 1.68
N VAL A 149 11.12 -12.63 2.17
CA VAL A 149 11.00 -12.35 3.60
C VAL A 149 9.63 -12.76 4.09
N ARG A 150 9.61 -13.37 5.28
CA ARG A 150 8.42 -13.48 6.12
C ARG A 150 8.36 -12.22 6.98
N VAL A 151 7.22 -11.56 6.98
CA VAL A 151 6.98 -10.33 7.73
C VAL A 151 5.81 -10.57 8.65
N GLU A 152 6.09 -10.56 9.94
CA GLU A 152 5.11 -10.83 11.00
C GLU A 152 4.87 -9.55 11.78
N ARG A 153 3.66 -8.99 11.70
CA ARG A 153 3.24 -7.91 12.58
C ARG A 153 2.60 -8.49 13.83
N LYS A 154 3.12 -8.12 15.00
CA LYS A 154 2.63 -8.55 16.31
C LYS A 154 2.21 -7.34 17.13
N SER A 155 1.18 -7.52 17.95
CA SER A 155 0.71 -6.52 18.90
C SER A 155 1.21 -6.81 20.31
N GLU A 156 1.67 -5.78 21.00
CA GLU A 156 2.06 -5.83 22.40
C GLU A 156 1.34 -4.74 23.18
N THR A 157 0.88 -5.08 24.38
CA THR A 157 0.25 -4.13 25.30
C THR A 157 1.29 -3.76 26.35
N MET A 158 1.99 -2.64 26.14
CA MET A 158 2.89 -2.10 27.15
C MET A 158 2.07 -1.56 28.33
N GLU A 159 2.42 -1.95 29.54
CA GLU A 159 1.80 -1.46 30.77
C GLU A 159 1.93 0.07 30.84
N GLY A 160 0.80 0.78 30.98
CA GLY A 160 0.76 2.26 30.93
C GLY A 160 0.68 2.89 29.53
N GLY A 161 0.69 2.11 28.45
CA GLY A 161 0.60 2.61 27.09
C GLY A 161 -0.82 3.04 26.68
N LYS A 162 -1.01 4.32 26.30
CA LYS A 162 -2.32 4.83 25.80
C LYS A 162 -2.78 4.19 24.48
N ARG A 163 -1.90 3.48 23.75
CA ARG A 163 -2.16 2.86 22.45
C ARG A 163 -1.46 1.51 22.36
N LYS A 164 -2.07 0.57 21.64
CA LYS A 164 -1.43 -0.71 21.31
C LYS A 164 -0.11 -0.48 20.58
N HIS A 165 0.95 -1.13 21.03
CA HIS A 165 2.25 -1.09 20.37
C HIS A 165 2.29 -2.18 19.30
N PHE A 166 2.76 -1.84 18.10
CA PHE A 166 2.94 -2.80 17.02
C PHE A 166 4.42 -2.84 16.64
N TYR A 167 4.99 -4.04 16.70
CA TYR A 167 6.32 -4.32 16.18
C TYR A 167 6.22 -5.31 15.03
N THR A 168 7.27 -5.39 14.22
CA THR A 168 7.34 -6.31 13.10
C THR A 168 8.63 -7.10 13.15
N VAL A 169 8.52 -8.42 13.05
CA VAL A 169 9.66 -9.33 12.92
C VAL A 169 9.80 -9.70 11.45
N ILE A 170 11.02 -9.62 10.94
CA ILE A 170 11.34 -9.88 9.54
C ILE A 170 12.35 -11.02 9.48
N SER A 171 11.91 -12.16 8.94
CA SER A 171 12.72 -13.37 8.82
C SER A 171 12.98 -13.72 7.36
N HIS A 172 14.07 -14.45 7.10
CA HIS A 172 14.40 -14.92 5.76
C HIS A 172 13.67 -16.22 5.44
N ILE A 173 13.14 -16.33 4.22
CA ILE A 173 12.63 -17.60 3.68
C ILE A 173 13.60 -18.05 2.59
N PRO A 174 14.35 -19.15 2.79
CA PRO A 174 15.18 -19.70 1.73
C PRO A 174 14.28 -20.21 0.60
N VAL A 175 14.51 -19.72 -0.61
CA VAL A 175 13.80 -20.16 -1.82
C VAL A 175 14.80 -20.49 -2.92
N PRO A 176 14.60 -21.57 -3.69
CA PRO A 176 15.48 -21.92 -4.80
C PRO A 176 15.34 -20.93 -5.96
N SER A 177 14.15 -20.38 -6.18
CA SER A 177 13.87 -19.44 -7.27
C SER A 177 12.90 -18.35 -6.84
N PHE A 178 13.10 -17.14 -7.36
CA PHE A 178 12.22 -15.98 -7.15
C PHE A 178 11.19 -15.78 -8.26
N LYS A 179 11.19 -16.63 -9.30
CA LYS A 179 10.26 -16.50 -10.44
C LYS A 179 8.83 -16.76 -9.97
N ASN A 180 7.88 -15.96 -10.47
CA ASN A 180 6.44 -16.06 -10.19
C ASN A 180 6.01 -16.00 -8.71
N LEU A 181 6.93 -15.68 -7.80
CA LEU A 181 6.61 -15.46 -6.39
C LEU A 181 6.02 -14.05 -6.18
N THR A 182 4.76 -14.01 -5.79
CA THR A 182 4.02 -12.80 -5.46
C THR A 182 3.89 -12.62 -3.95
N THR A 183 3.42 -11.45 -3.51
CA THR A 183 3.15 -11.20 -2.10
C THR A 183 1.94 -12.02 -1.66
N LYS A 184 2.10 -12.85 -0.63
CA LYS A 184 1.04 -13.70 -0.07
C LYS A 184 0.83 -13.35 1.40
N VAL A 185 -0.41 -13.24 1.83
CA VAL A 185 -0.74 -13.21 3.27
C VAL A 185 -0.86 -14.66 3.71
N ILE A 186 -0.19 -15.04 4.80
CA ILE A 186 -0.31 -16.38 5.37
C ILE A 186 -1.40 -16.33 6.44
N GLU A 187 -2.31 -17.28 6.39
CA GLU A 187 -3.29 -17.51 7.44
C GLU A 187 -2.61 -18.28 8.59
N GLN A 188 -2.82 -17.81 9.82
CA GLN A 188 -2.42 -18.49 11.05
C GLN A 188 -3.60 -19.29 11.57
#